data_AF-A0A8B7P551-F1
#
_entry.id   AF-A0A8B7P551-F1
#
_cell.length_a   1.000
_cell.length_b   1.000
_cell.length_c   1.000
_cell.angle_alpha   90.00
_cell.angle_beta   90.00
_cell.angle_gamma   90.00
#
_symmetry.space_group_name_H-M   'P 1'
#
loop_
_entity.id
_entity.type
_entity.pdbx_description
1 polymer ?
#
loop_
_entity_poly.entity_id
_entity_poly.type
_entity_poly.pdbx_seq_one_letter_code
_entity_poly.pdbx_strand_id
1 'polypeptide(L)'
;ISILNIIGRVKCYWTAPGSAWRRSASWQSQGQRQRRTDLQGISKALRDYCTPENTTVMLKIEPEFNVMIVPRCVRLPRCGGCCHGPLVECRPTSTSTVSFKIMRAKKLISSGRSAGVRERPGFLGKPGRTRRVRPTSHPDLPPGWTPSSYITIEEEAHNQCECQCRIQEQDCNRAIQDYNPTDCSCVCKNQHEQRKCSYKNRTHYWSEKDCACYCYTEDTCSTGQRYDHNLCRCTNVNFAARLRLSELPSFATGLDRRPATRVPITFGG
;
A
#
# COMPACT_ATOMS: atom_id res chain seq x y z
N ILE A 1 -52.56 -36.62 -34.14
CA ILE A 1 -52.37 -36.59 -35.61
C ILE A 1 -50.99 -35.98 -35.84
N SER A 2 -50.06 -36.82 -36.33
CA SER A 2 -48.78 -36.57 -37.03
C SER A 2 -48.00 -35.27 -36.72
N ILE A 3 -46.66 -35.26 -36.56
CA ILE A 3 -45.71 -35.48 -37.66
C ILE A 3 -44.26 -35.62 -37.09
N LEU A 4 -43.67 -36.79 -37.39
CA LEU A 4 -42.28 -37.09 -37.83
C LEU A 4 -41.06 -36.78 -36.94
N ASN A 5 -40.58 -37.83 -36.27
CA ASN A 5 -39.17 -38.06 -35.94
C ASN A 5 -38.37 -38.41 -37.21
N ILE A 6 -37.41 -37.57 -37.59
CA ILE A 6 -36.43 -37.88 -38.64
C ILE A 6 -35.31 -38.71 -38.00
N ILE A 7 -35.44 -40.04 -38.08
CA ILE A 7 -34.36 -40.97 -37.73
C ILE A 7 -33.31 -40.88 -38.84
N GLY A 8 -32.21 -40.20 -38.54
CA GLY A 8 -31.02 -40.15 -39.38
C GLY A 8 -30.49 -41.57 -39.62
N ARG A 9 -30.57 -42.03 -40.86
CA ARG A 9 -30.01 -43.31 -41.32
C ARG A 9 -28.49 -43.29 -41.17
N VAL A 10 -27.97 -44.01 -40.18
CA VAL A 10 -26.57 -44.44 -40.17
C VAL A 10 -26.45 -45.62 -41.13
N LYS A 11 -25.99 -45.37 -42.35
CA LYS A 11 -25.62 -46.43 -43.28
C LYS A 11 -24.20 -46.91 -42.93
N CYS A 12 -24.13 -48.03 -42.22
CA CYS A 12 -22.88 -48.77 -42.06
C CYS A 12 -22.70 -49.66 -43.29
N TYR A 13 -21.71 -49.36 -44.13
CA TYR A 13 -21.25 -50.28 -45.17
C TYR A 13 -19.99 -50.98 -44.67
N TRP A 14 -20.02 -52.30 -44.69
CA TRP A 14 -18.84 -53.14 -44.50
C TRP A 14 -18.19 -53.36 -45.86
N THR A 15 -16.93 -52.95 -46.01
CA THR A 15 -16.07 -53.40 -47.11
C THR A 15 -14.76 -53.90 -46.52
N ALA A 16 -14.50 -55.20 -46.69
CA ALA A 16 -13.24 -55.87 -46.35
C ALA A 16 -12.15 -55.57 -47.40
N PRO A 17 -10.86 -55.84 -47.11
CA PRO A 17 -9.78 -54.90 -47.37
C PRO A 17 -9.02 -55.14 -48.68
N GLY A 18 -8.57 -54.06 -49.32
CA GLY A 18 -7.66 -54.12 -50.47
C GLY A 18 -6.97 -52.78 -50.69
N SER A 19 -5.68 -52.73 -50.38
CA SER A 19 -4.65 -51.82 -50.90
C SER A 19 -5.01 -50.35 -51.16
N ALA A 20 -4.62 -49.53 -50.18
CA ALA A 20 -3.95 -48.23 -50.31
C ALA A 20 -4.53 -47.18 -51.28
N TRP A 21 -5.25 -46.17 -50.76
CA TRP A 21 -5.21 -44.79 -51.27
C TRP A 21 -5.40 -43.77 -50.14
N ARG A 22 -4.63 -42.67 -50.22
CA ARG A 22 -4.61 -41.50 -49.32
C ARG A 22 -6.02 -40.98 -49.03
N ARG A 23 -6.22 -40.48 -47.81
CA ARG A 23 -7.30 -39.53 -47.52
C ARG A 23 -6.73 -38.17 -47.17
N SER A 24 -6.72 -37.28 -48.16
CA SER A 24 -6.92 -35.86 -47.92
C SER A 24 -8.42 -35.68 -47.68
N ALA A 25 -8.82 -35.40 -46.44
CA ALA A 25 -10.16 -34.94 -46.11
C ALA A 25 -10.02 -33.69 -45.27
N SER A 26 -9.85 -32.55 -45.95
CA SER A 26 -10.09 -31.25 -45.35
C SER A 26 -11.59 -30.96 -45.46
N TRP A 27 -12.16 -30.50 -44.34
CA TRP A 27 -13.23 -29.51 -44.18
C TRP A 27 -14.28 -29.89 -43.13
N GLN A 28 -14.53 -28.88 -42.29
CA GLN A 28 -15.65 -28.71 -41.34
C GLN A 28 -15.54 -29.37 -39.96
N SER A 29 -14.76 -28.75 -39.07
CA SER A 29 -15.05 -28.77 -37.62
C SER A 29 -14.42 -27.59 -36.84
N GLN A 30 -14.13 -26.45 -37.48
CA GLN A 30 -13.53 -25.30 -36.78
C GLN A 30 -14.55 -24.51 -35.93
N GLY A 31 -15.86 -24.60 -36.20
CA GLY A 31 -16.88 -23.86 -35.44
C GLY A 31 -17.34 -24.49 -34.12
N GLN A 32 -16.97 -25.75 -33.84
CA GLN A 32 -17.36 -26.47 -32.62
C GLN A 32 -16.18 -26.73 -31.67
N ARG A 33 -14.93 -26.58 -32.13
CA ARG A 33 -13.75 -26.72 -31.28
C ARG A 33 -13.52 -25.49 -30.38
N GLN A 34 -13.94 -24.30 -30.83
CA GLN A 34 -13.73 -23.04 -30.10
C GLN A 34 -14.59 -22.90 -28.83
N ARG A 35 -15.84 -23.41 -28.83
CA ARG A 35 -16.73 -23.27 -27.66
C ARG A 35 -16.36 -24.15 -26.46
N ARG A 36 -15.49 -25.13 -26.64
CA ARG A 36 -15.08 -26.07 -25.57
C ARG A 36 -13.84 -25.58 -24.81
N THR A 37 -13.08 -24.65 -25.40
CA THR A 37 -11.85 -24.10 -24.80
C THR A 37 -12.09 -22.89 -23.90
N ASP A 38 -13.25 -22.22 -23.99
CA ASP A 38 -13.50 -20.99 -23.22
C ASP A 38 -13.96 -21.25 -21.76
N LEU A 39 -14.53 -22.43 -21.46
CA LEU A 39 -14.91 -22.82 -20.09
C LEU A 39 -13.80 -23.55 -19.32
N GLN A 40 -12.77 -24.05 -20.02
CA GLN A 40 -11.61 -24.70 -19.40
C GLN A 40 -10.48 -23.72 -19.06
N GLY A 41 -10.63 -22.43 -19.44
CA GLY A 41 -9.72 -21.35 -19.06
C GLY A 41 -9.99 -20.71 -17.70
N ILE A 42 -11.12 -21.03 -17.05
CA ILE A 42 -11.59 -20.31 -15.84
C ILE A 42 -11.09 -20.96 -14.53
N SER A 43 -10.55 -22.19 -14.55
CA SER A 43 -10.28 -22.95 -13.31
C SER A 43 -8.80 -22.99 -12.87
N LYS A 44 -7.95 -22.04 -13.27
CA LYS A 44 -6.52 -22.04 -12.85
C LYS A 44 -6.14 -20.97 -11.83
N ALA A 45 -7.02 -20.03 -11.53
CA ALA A 45 -6.75 -19.04 -10.48
C ALA A 45 -7.23 -19.58 -9.13
N LEU A 46 -6.33 -20.25 -8.39
CA LEU A 46 -6.52 -20.47 -6.96
C LEU A 46 -6.23 -19.17 -6.23
N ARG A 47 -7.06 -18.83 -5.23
CA ARG A 47 -6.81 -17.67 -4.37
C ARG A 47 -5.54 -17.93 -3.56
N ASP A 48 -4.66 -16.95 -3.55
CA ASP A 48 -3.53 -16.91 -2.63
C ASP A 48 -3.96 -16.26 -1.31
N TYR A 49 -3.80 -17.00 -0.21
CA TYR A 49 -4.26 -16.57 1.11
C TYR A 49 -3.12 -15.83 1.84
N CYS A 50 -3.50 -14.87 2.72
CA CYS A 50 -2.54 -14.15 3.56
C CYS A 50 -1.81 -15.12 4.50
N THR A 51 -0.59 -15.53 4.11
CA THR A 51 0.22 -16.52 4.83
C THR A 51 1.70 -16.14 4.77
N PRO A 52 2.53 -16.60 5.73
CA PRO A 52 3.96 -16.36 5.66
C PRO A 52 4.60 -17.16 4.50
N GLU A 53 5.28 -16.45 3.59
CA GLU A 53 6.01 -17.05 2.47
C GLU A 53 7.48 -16.63 2.48
N ASN A 54 8.37 -17.53 2.04
CA ASN A 54 9.78 -17.24 1.91
C ASN A 54 10.04 -16.24 0.78
N THR A 55 10.29 -14.99 1.16
CA THR A 55 10.61 -13.91 0.24
C THR A 55 12.08 -13.51 0.34
N THR A 56 12.61 -12.87 -0.70
CA THR A 56 13.99 -12.39 -0.72
C THR A 56 14.03 -11.00 -0.08
N VAL A 57 14.66 -10.89 1.09
CA VAL A 57 14.83 -9.63 1.82
C VAL A 57 16.25 -9.11 1.58
N MET A 58 16.36 -7.86 1.12
CA MET A 58 17.64 -7.20 0.94
C MET A 58 18.17 -6.71 2.29
N LEU A 59 19.38 -7.10 2.64
CA LEU A 59 19.98 -6.75 3.94
C LEU A 59 20.34 -5.26 3.95
N LYS A 60 19.94 -4.54 5.01
CA LYS A 60 20.29 -3.13 5.19
C LYS A 60 21.73 -3.01 5.69
N ILE A 61 22.67 -2.89 4.74
CA ILE A 61 24.10 -2.80 5.05
C ILE A 61 24.69 -1.56 4.38
N GLU A 62 25.40 -0.75 5.17
CA GLU A 62 26.10 0.42 4.68
C GLU A 62 27.24 0.02 3.71
N PRO A 63 27.37 0.69 2.56
CA PRO A 63 28.44 0.39 1.60
C PRO A 63 29.80 0.88 2.10
N GLU A 64 30.79 -0.01 2.11
CA GLU A 64 32.18 0.32 2.45
C GLU A 64 33.11 0.14 1.24
N PHE A 65 34.16 0.96 1.13
CA PHE A 65 35.14 0.86 0.05
C PHE A 65 36.00 -0.42 0.17
N ASN A 66 36.27 -1.09 -0.96
CA ASN A 66 37.08 -2.32 -1.03
C ASN A 66 36.56 -3.48 -0.14
N VAL A 67 35.29 -3.42 0.27
CA VAL A 67 34.61 -4.47 1.02
C VAL A 67 33.41 -4.95 0.21
N MET A 68 33.35 -6.25 -0.03
CA MET A 68 32.21 -6.94 -0.63
C MET A 68 31.50 -7.74 0.45
N ILE A 69 30.18 -7.69 0.46
CA ILE A 69 29.36 -8.35 1.47
C ILE A 69 28.51 -9.40 0.80
N VAL A 70 28.61 -10.63 1.30
CA VAL A 70 28.02 -11.82 0.66
C VAL A 70 27.33 -12.69 1.72
N PRO A 71 26.06 -13.09 1.52
CA PRO A 71 25.13 -12.63 0.48
C PRO A 71 24.62 -11.20 0.75
N ARG A 72 24.05 -10.54 -0.28
CA ARG A 72 23.38 -9.22 -0.14
C ARG A 72 21.91 -9.32 0.28
N CYS A 73 21.30 -10.48 0.05
CA CYS A 73 19.92 -10.76 0.37
C CYS A 73 19.80 -12.15 1.01
N VAL A 74 18.80 -12.32 1.85
CA VAL A 74 18.49 -13.58 2.53
C VAL A 74 17.05 -13.98 2.25
N ARG A 75 16.74 -15.28 2.34
CA ARG A 75 15.35 -15.76 2.28
C ARG A 75 14.78 -15.83 3.68
N LEU A 76 13.68 -15.10 3.90
CA LEU A 76 12.98 -15.02 5.17
C LEU A 76 11.47 -15.12 4.95
N PRO A 77 10.73 -15.73 5.88
CA PRO A 77 9.28 -15.72 5.81
C PRO A 77 8.79 -14.29 6.05
N ARG A 78 8.04 -13.76 5.09
CA ARG A 78 7.31 -12.49 5.19
C ARG A 78 5.86 -12.74 4.81
N CYS A 79 4.97 -11.92 5.34
CA CYS A 79 3.55 -12.03 5.03
C CYS A 79 3.31 -11.66 3.57
N GLY A 80 2.75 -12.60 2.82
CA GLY A 80 2.37 -12.45 1.43
C GLY A 80 0.94 -12.94 1.19
N GLY A 81 0.45 -12.76 -0.03
CA GLY A 81 -0.89 -13.18 -0.44
C GLY A 81 -1.93 -12.07 -0.43
N CYS A 82 -3.20 -12.46 -0.65
CA CYS A 82 -4.29 -11.54 -0.92
C CYS A 82 -5.36 -11.58 0.18
N CYS A 83 -5.80 -10.39 0.61
CA CYS A 83 -6.94 -10.22 1.52
C CYS A 83 -8.22 -9.86 0.74
N HIS A 84 -9.38 -9.99 1.39
CA HIS A 84 -10.65 -9.66 0.75
C HIS A 84 -10.98 -8.16 0.87
N GLY A 85 -10.91 -7.45 -0.25
CA GLY A 85 -11.30 -6.04 -0.34
C GLY A 85 -10.14 -5.06 -0.19
N PRO A 86 -10.37 -3.77 -0.50
CA PRO A 86 -9.31 -2.77 -0.59
C PRO A 86 -8.93 -2.11 0.75
N LEU A 87 -9.74 -2.28 1.80
CA LEU A 87 -9.54 -1.65 3.11
C LEU A 87 -8.65 -2.46 4.06
N VAL A 88 -8.37 -3.71 3.70
CA VAL A 88 -7.52 -4.63 4.44
C VAL A 88 -6.20 -4.88 3.73
N GLU A 89 -5.19 -5.26 4.49
CA GLU A 89 -3.90 -5.69 3.99
C GLU A 89 -3.31 -6.81 4.87
N CYS A 90 -2.40 -7.59 4.29
CA CYS A 90 -1.79 -8.72 4.97
C CYS A 90 -0.68 -8.22 5.89
N ARG A 91 -0.92 -8.23 7.21
CA ARG A 91 0.05 -7.78 8.23
C ARG A 91 0.48 -8.95 9.12
N PRO A 92 1.70 -8.91 9.68
CA PRO A 92 2.13 -9.91 10.64
C PRO A 92 1.40 -9.77 11.97
N THR A 93 0.91 -10.88 12.51
CA THR A 93 0.39 -10.97 13.89
C THR A 93 1.46 -11.38 14.87
N SER A 94 2.46 -12.14 14.40
CA SER A 94 3.62 -12.56 15.19
C SER A 94 4.89 -12.45 14.35
N THR A 95 5.88 -11.75 14.89
CA THR A 95 7.21 -11.62 14.30
C THR A 95 8.27 -12.18 15.25
N SER A 96 9.38 -12.65 14.69
CA SER A 96 10.58 -13.05 15.42
C SER A 96 11.81 -12.40 14.78
N THR A 97 12.84 -12.14 15.57
CA THR A 97 14.11 -11.61 15.08
C THR A 97 15.05 -12.76 14.77
N VAL A 98 15.58 -12.81 13.54
CA VAL A 98 16.54 -13.82 13.10
C VAL A 98 17.87 -13.15 12.83
N SER A 99 18.94 -13.70 13.41
CA SER A 99 20.30 -13.20 13.22
C SER A 99 21.06 -13.98 12.15
N PHE A 100 21.65 -13.27 11.19
CA PHE A 100 22.44 -13.81 10.10
C PHE A 100 23.90 -13.44 10.25
N LYS A 101 24.78 -14.44 10.13
CA LYS A 101 26.23 -14.23 10.07
C LYS A 101 26.67 -14.04 8.61
N ILE A 102 26.86 -12.79 8.22
CA ILE A 102 27.14 -12.38 6.85
C ILE A 102 28.64 -12.17 6.64
N MET A 103 29.17 -12.64 5.51
CA MET A 103 30.59 -12.56 5.22
C MET A 103 30.97 -11.20 4.64
N ARG A 104 32.07 -10.64 5.14
CA ARG A 104 32.79 -9.51 4.54
C ARG A 104 34.03 -10.05 3.85
N ALA A 105 34.24 -9.65 2.60
CA ALA A 105 35.42 -9.95 1.81
C ALA A 105 36.15 -8.66 1.47
N LYS A 106 37.47 -8.66 1.54
CA LYS A 106 38.31 -7.51 1.16
C LYS A 106 39.01 -7.80 -0.16
N LYS A 107 39.16 -6.74 -0.97
CA LYS A 107 39.95 -6.81 -2.20
C LYS A 107 41.43 -6.94 -1.83
N LEU A 108 42.09 -7.93 -2.40
CA LEU A 108 43.55 -8.01 -2.39
C LEU A 108 44.07 -6.85 -3.24
N ILE A 109 44.55 -5.80 -2.58
CA ILE A 109 45.32 -4.76 -3.25
C ILE A 109 46.65 -5.43 -3.58
N SER A 110 46.83 -5.82 -4.84
CA SER A 110 48.12 -6.31 -5.32
C SER A 110 49.13 -5.17 -5.18
N SER A 111 49.87 -5.15 -4.07
CA SER A 111 51.14 -4.44 -4.00
C SER A 111 52.12 -5.15 -4.93
N GLY A 112 51.98 -4.91 -6.24
CA GLY A 112 53.00 -5.18 -7.26
C GLY A 112 53.57 -6.61 -7.37
N ARG A 113 53.04 -7.61 -6.66
CA ARG A 113 53.35 -9.01 -6.91
C ARG A 113 52.21 -9.59 -7.72
N SER A 114 52.21 -9.21 -9.00
CA SER A 114 52.00 -10.22 -10.04
C SER A 114 52.66 -11.50 -9.54
N ALA A 115 51.94 -12.61 -9.55
CA ALA A 115 52.55 -13.91 -9.40
C ALA A 115 53.57 -14.03 -10.53
N GLY A 116 54.76 -13.48 -10.30
CA GLY A 116 55.89 -13.63 -11.17
C GLY A 116 56.10 -15.11 -11.19
N VAL A 117 55.86 -15.70 -12.36
CA VAL A 117 56.42 -16.97 -12.71
C VAL A 117 57.91 -16.79 -12.47
N ARG A 118 58.39 -17.19 -11.29
CA ARG A 118 59.82 -17.31 -11.05
C ARG A 118 60.19 -18.56 -11.82
N GLU A 119 60.45 -18.39 -13.11
CA GLU A 119 61.20 -19.36 -13.89
C GLU A 119 62.54 -19.49 -13.18
N ARG A 120 62.66 -20.50 -12.31
CA ARG A 120 63.97 -20.99 -11.93
C ARG A 120 64.60 -21.49 -13.24
N PRO A 121 65.82 -21.03 -13.61
CA PRO A 121 66.55 -21.66 -14.69
C PRO A 121 66.65 -23.16 -14.38
N GLY A 122 65.93 -23.97 -15.14
CA GLY A 122 65.93 -25.41 -15.00
C GLY A 122 67.26 -25.95 -15.50
N PHE A 123 67.99 -26.61 -14.61
CA PHE A 123 69.03 -27.54 -14.97
C PHE A 123 68.39 -28.66 -15.82
N LEU A 124 68.68 -28.64 -17.13
CA LEU A 124 68.50 -29.69 -18.14
C LEU A 124 67.28 -30.64 -17.99
N GLY A 125 66.24 -30.37 -18.79
CA GLY A 125 65.60 -31.45 -19.57
C GLY A 125 64.42 -32.25 -18.99
N LYS A 126 63.57 -31.69 -18.11
CA LYS A 126 62.25 -32.30 -17.80
C LYS A 126 61.13 -31.27 -17.93
N PRO A 127 59.98 -31.59 -18.57
CA PRO A 127 58.82 -30.71 -18.56
C PRO A 127 58.38 -30.51 -17.10
N GLY A 128 58.57 -29.29 -16.59
CA GLY A 128 58.23 -28.94 -15.23
C GLY A 128 56.74 -29.14 -15.01
N ARG A 129 56.37 -29.93 -13.98
CA ARG A 129 55.00 -29.93 -13.49
C ARG A 129 54.65 -28.51 -13.08
N THR A 130 53.82 -27.84 -13.88
CA THR A 130 53.17 -26.59 -13.47
C THR A 130 52.40 -26.91 -12.20
N ARG A 131 52.84 -26.40 -11.05
CA ARG A 131 52.02 -26.39 -9.84
C ARG A 131 50.83 -25.49 -10.19
N ARG A 132 49.70 -26.09 -10.52
CA ARG A 132 48.44 -25.37 -10.64
C ARG A 132 48.17 -24.77 -9.27
N VAL A 133 48.49 -23.50 -9.08
CA VAL A 133 48.14 -22.77 -7.86
C VAL A 133 46.62 -22.87 -7.77
N ARG A 134 46.11 -23.64 -6.81
CA ARG A 134 44.67 -23.66 -6.54
C ARG A 134 44.27 -22.21 -6.33
N PRO A 135 43.30 -21.66 -7.07
CA PRO A 135 42.73 -20.38 -6.69
C PRO A 135 42.23 -20.56 -5.26
N THR A 136 42.81 -19.84 -4.31
CA THR A 136 42.24 -19.73 -2.95
C THR A 136 41.01 -18.82 -3.00
N SER A 137 40.18 -18.94 -4.03
CA SER A 137 38.96 -18.17 -4.21
C SER A 137 37.82 -18.96 -3.60
N HIS A 138 37.17 -18.35 -2.60
CA HIS A 138 35.89 -18.82 -2.08
C HIS A 138 34.89 -18.96 -3.26
N PRO A 139 34.02 -19.99 -3.30
CA PRO A 139 33.11 -20.22 -4.44
C PRO A 139 32.24 -19.02 -4.81
N ASP A 140 31.84 -18.25 -3.80
CA ASP A 140 30.96 -17.09 -3.95
C ASP A 140 31.71 -15.75 -4.13
N LEU A 141 33.04 -15.76 -4.23
CA LEU A 141 33.85 -14.55 -4.36
C LEU A 141 34.56 -14.46 -5.72
N PRO A 142 34.60 -13.25 -6.33
CA PRO A 142 35.39 -13.04 -7.54
C PRO A 142 36.90 -13.16 -7.28
N PRO A 143 37.71 -13.44 -8.32
CA PRO A 143 39.16 -13.47 -8.19
C PRO A 143 39.72 -12.16 -7.63
N GLY A 144 40.71 -12.27 -6.74
CA GLY A 144 41.31 -11.11 -6.07
C GLY A 144 40.54 -10.62 -4.84
N TRP A 145 39.53 -11.35 -4.38
CA TRP A 145 38.84 -11.10 -3.12
C TRP A 145 39.08 -12.25 -2.14
N THR A 146 39.25 -11.90 -0.87
CA THR A 146 39.43 -12.88 0.21
C THR A 146 38.48 -12.59 1.37
N PRO A 147 37.89 -13.62 2.00
CA PRO A 147 37.12 -13.46 3.22
C PRO A 147 37.95 -12.73 4.29
N SER A 148 37.40 -11.68 4.89
CA SER A 148 38.10 -10.89 5.92
C SER A 148 37.50 -11.08 7.31
N SER A 149 36.18 -11.02 7.43
CA SER A 149 35.47 -11.03 8.71
C SER A 149 34.00 -11.35 8.49
N TYR A 150 33.24 -11.47 9.59
CA TYR A 150 31.79 -11.64 9.55
C TYR A 150 31.11 -10.50 10.32
N ILE A 151 29.91 -10.14 9.90
CA ILE A 151 29.01 -9.23 10.59
C ILE A 151 27.72 -9.97 10.92
N THR A 152 27.14 -9.69 12.09
CA THR A 152 25.81 -10.20 12.45
C THR A 152 24.78 -9.15 12.07
N ILE A 153 23.76 -9.56 11.32
CA ILE A 153 22.64 -8.71 10.93
C ILE A 153 21.36 -9.34 11.43
N GLU A 154 20.54 -8.53 12.09
CA GLU A 154 19.24 -8.95 12.59
C GLU A 154 18.15 -8.48 11.64
N GLU A 155 17.30 -9.41 11.23
CA GLU A 155 16.17 -9.14 10.35
C GLU A 155 14.89 -9.74 10.94
N GLU A 156 13.78 -9.08 10.70
CA GLU A 156 12.46 -9.54 11.14
C GLU A 156 11.93 -10.65 10.22
N ALA A 157 11.42 -11.71 10.84
CA ALA A 157 10.76 -12.84 10.22
C ALA A 157 9.29 -12.87 10.68
N HIS A 158 8.36 -13.10 9.76
CA HIS A 158 6.94 -13.16 10.08
C HIS A 158 6.54 -14.63 10.29
N ASN A 159 6.02 -14.97 11.46
CA ASN A 159 5.63 -16.34 11.81
C ASN A 159 4.14 -16.60 11.55
N GLN A 160 3.31 -15.56 11.68
CA GLN A 160 1.87 -15.62 11.47
C GLN A 160 1.40 -14.32 10.82
N CYS A 161 0.40 -14.45 9.94
CA CYS A 161 -0.13 -13.35 9.15
C CYS A 161 -1.65 -13.36 9.22
N GLU A 162 -2.23 -12.17 9.24
CA GLU A 162 -3.67 -12.01 9.19
C GLU A 162 -4.04 -10.77 8.37
N CYS A 163 -5.23 -10.80 7.79
CA CYS A 163 -5.79 -9.66 7.09
C CYS A 163 -6.26 -8.62 8.13
N GLN A 164 -5.52 -7.53 8.24
CA GLN A 164 -5.83 -6.43 9.15
C GLN A 164 -6.25 -5.20 8.36
N CYS A 165 -6.99 -4.30 9.00
CA CYS A 165 -7.32 -3.03 8.39
C CYS A 165 -6.05 -2.20 8.13
N ARG A 166 -6.04 -1.50 7.00
CA ARG A 166 -4.91 -0.61 6.62
C ARG A 166 -4.74 0.53 7.61
N ILE A 167 -5.86 1.10 8.05
CA ILE A 167 -5.94 2.09 9.12
C ILE A 167 -6.13 1.33 10.43
N GLN A 168 -5.33 1.65 11.43
CA GLN A 168 -5.46 1.09 12.78
C GLN A 168 -6.07 2.10 13.75
N GLU A 169 -6.53 1.63 14.91
CA GLU A 169 -7.18 2.46 15.92
C GLU A 169 -6.30 3.64 16.38
N GLN A 170 -4.99 3.46 16.42
CA GLN A 170 -4.06 4.53 16.77
C GLN A 170 -3.90 5.61 15.69
N ASP A 171 -4.26 5.31 14.44
CA ASP A 171 -4.25 6.29 13.35
C ASP A 171 -5.49 7.20 13.42
N CYS A 172 -6.53 6.79 14.15
CA CYS A 172 -7.71 7.59 14.41
C CYS A 172 -7.47 8.57 15.58
N ASN A 173 -8.03 9.77 15.49
CA ASN A 173 -8.02 10.70 16.60
C ASN A 173 -9.06 10.29 17.65
N ARG A 174 -8.62 9.52 18.65
CA ARG A 174 -9.46 8.96 19.75
C ARG A 174 -10.29 10.01 20.50
N ALA A 175 -9.92 11.30 20.46
CA ALA A 175 -10.70 12.34 21.10
C ALA A 175 -12.06 12.57 20.39
N ILE A 176 -12.06 12.63 19.06
CA ILE A 176 -13.21 13.05 18.24
C ILE A 176 -13.81 11.92 17.39
N GLN A 177 -13.05 10.86 17.15
CA GLN A 177 -13.44 9.70 16.34
C GLN A 177 -13.43 8.43 17.17
N ASP A 178 -14.26 7.47 16.75
CA ASP A 178 -14.27 6.08 17.19
C ASP A 178 -13.91 5.17 16.01
N TYR A 179 -12.99 4.25 16.21
CA TYR A 179 -12.58 3.31 15.17
C TYR A 179 -13.60 2.17 15.05
N ASN A 180 -14.10 1.96 13.83
CA ASN A 180 -14.94 0.81 13.52
C ASN A 180 -14.09 -0.31 12.87
N PRO A 181 -13.89 -1.46 13.55
CA PRO A 181 -13.09 -2.56 13.03
C PRO A 181 -13.76 -3.35 11.88
N THR A 182 -15.09 -3.30 11.73
CA THR A 182 -15.77 -4.01 10.62
C THR A 182 -15.60 -3.30 9.29
N ASP A 183 -15.65 -1.97 9.35
CA ASP A 183 -15.60 -1.10 8.17
C ASP A 183 -14.20 -0.53 7.93
N CYS A 184 -13.23 -0.89 8.79
CA CYS A 184 -11.85 -0.40 8.76
C CYS A 184 -11.76 1.13 8.63
N SER A 185 -12.61 1.87 9.36
CA SER A 185 -12.75 3.33 9.21
C SER A 185 -12.87 4.04 10.55
N CYS A 186 -12.40 5.28 10.61
CA CYS A 186 -12.60 6.16 11.77
C CYS A 186 -13.95 6.87 11.60
N VAL A 187 -14.90 6.62 12.50
CA VAL A 187 -16.23 7.23 12.47
C VAL A 187 -16.29 8.39 13.47
N CYS A 188 -16.80 9.54 13.03
CA CYS A 188 -16.95 10.71 13.89
C CYS A 188 -18.01 10.50 14.98
N LYS A 189 -17.71 10.92 16.21
CA LYS A 189 -18.63 10.84 17.36
C LYS A 189 -19.87 11.73 17.18
N ASN A 190 -19.70 12.91 16.59
CA ASN A 190 -20.74 13.93 16.40
C ASN A 190 -21.64 13.66 15.17
N GLN A 191 -22.23 12.47 15.09
CA GLN A 191 -23.08 12.07 13.96
C GLN A 191 -24.29 13.01 13.72
N HIS A 192 -24.78 13.68 14.77
CA HIS A 192 -25.85 14.68 14.64
C HIS A 192 -25.42 15.90 13.83
N GLU A 193 -24.17 16.37 14.01
CA GLU A 193 -23.62 17.50 13.27
C GLU A 193 -23.31 17.12 11.84
N GLN A 194 -22.77 15.92 11.62
CA GLN A 194 -22.56 15.36 10.28
C GLN A 194 -23.86 15.32 9.48
N ARG A 195 -24.96 14.86 10.08
CA ARG A 195 -26.27 14.84 9.41
C ARG A 195 -26.78 16.26 9.09
N LYS A 196 -26.62 17.21 10.01
CA LYS A 196 -26.99 18.62 9.76
C LYS A 196 -26.17 19.24 8.62
N CYS A 197 -24.88 18.94 8.57
CA CYS A 197 -23.98 19.38 7.51
C CYS A 197 -24.36 18.76 6.16
N SER A 198 -24.65 17.46 6.14
CA SER A 198 -25.04 16.70 4.95
C SER A 198 -26.35 17.22 4.34
N TYR A 199 -27.31 17.69 5.15
CA TYR A 199 -28.51 18.36 4.63
C TYR A 199 -28.17 19.63 3.81
N LYS A 200 -27.04 20.28 4.10
CA LYS A 200 -26.52 21.46 3.38
C LYS A 200 -25.42 21.11 2.36
N ASN A 201 -25.45 19.91 1.78
CA ASN A 201 -24.43 19.41 0.83
C ASN A 201 -24.14 20.31 -0.39
N ARG A 202 -25.00 21.31 -0.68
CA ARG A 202 -24.79 22.28 -1.76
C ARG A 202 -23.76 23.35 -1.44
N THR A 203 -23.53 23.63 -0.16
CA THR A 203 -22.69 24.74 0.31
C THR A 203 -21.61 24.28 1.29
N HIS A 204 -21.89 23.20 2.02
CA HIS A 204 -20.98 22.63 3.00
C HIS A 204 -20.54 21.22 2.59
N TYR A 205 -19.36 20.83 3.05
CA TYR A 205 -18.85 19.47 3.01
C TYR A 205 -18.40 19.03 4.42
N TRP A 206 -18.43 17.73 4.65
CA TRP A 206 -17.99 17.14 5.91
C TRP A 206 -16.57 16.60 5.78
N SER A 207 -15.66 16.99 6.68
CA SER A 207 -14.34 16.37 6.80
C SER A 207 -14.42 15.20 7.77
N GLU A 208 -14.16 13.97 7.29
CA GLU A 208 -14.10 12.79 8.15
C GLU A 208 -12.93 12.84 9.14
N LYS A 209 -11.83 13.53 8.79
CA LYS A 209 -10.63 13.62 9.64
C LYS A 209 -10.82 14.53 10.84
N ASP A 210 -11.43 15.69 10.61
CA ASP A 210 -11.61 16.73 11.63
C ASP A 210 -12.98 16.64 12.31
N CYS A 211 -13.88 15.82 11.77
CA CYS A 211 -15.27 15.70 12.21
C CYS A 211 -15.97 17.06 12.28
N ALA A 212 -15.75 17.88 11.26
CA ALA A 212 -16.24 19.24 11.18
C ALA A 212 -16.86 19.52 9.81
N CYS A 213 -17.80 20.47 9.81
CA CYS A 213 -18.50 20.95 8.64
C CYS A 213 -17.80 22.20 8.11
N TYR A 214 -17.34 22.13 6.86
CA TYR A 214 -16.63 23.22 6.19
C TYR A 214 -17.42 23.72 4.99
N CYS A 215 -17.12 24.95 4.57
CA CYS A 215 -17.68 25.54 3.36
C CYS A 215 -16.84 25.16 2.15
N TYR A 216 -17.46 24.87 0.99
CA TYR A 216 -16.71 24.61 -0.25
C TYR A 216 -15.88 25.80 -0.71
N THR A 217 -16.37 27.01 -0.42
CA THR A 217 -15.74 28.26 -0.78
C THR A 217 -15.64 29.11 0.47
N GLU A 218 -14.53 29.81 0.64
CA GLU A 218 -14.35 30.83 1.67
C GLU A 218 -14.24 32.18 0.97
N ASP A 219 -15.30 32.99 1.07
CA ASP A 219 -15.33 34.30 0.44
C ASP A 219 -14.74 35.37 1.36
N THR A 220 -13.99 36.30 0.76
CA THR A 220 -13.54 37.51 1.46
C THR A 220 -14.63 38.57 1.39
N CYS A 221 -15.24 38.89 2.53
CA CYS A 221 -16.34 39.83 2.59
C CYS A 221 -15.89 41.29 2.44
N SER A 222 -16.72 42.09 1.76
CA SER A 222 -16.52 43.54 1.63
C SER A 222 -16.73 44.27 2.98
N THR A 223 -16.26 45.52 3.07
CA THR A 223 -16.31 46.33 4.30
C THR A 223 -17.73 46.41 4.89
N GLY A 224 -17.87 46.04 6.16
CA GLY A 224 -19.16 46.03 6.88
C GLY A 224 -19.95 44.72 6.78
N GLN A 225 -19.37 43.66 6.23
CA GLN A 225 -19.93 42.30 6.26
C GLN A 225 -18.98 41.35 7.00
N ARG A 226 -19.54 40.35 7.68
CA ARG A 226 -18.78 39.27 8.31
C ARG A 226 -19.14 37.95 7.65
N TYR A 227 -18.12 37.13 7.38
CA TYR A 227 -18.32 35.80 6.85
C TYR A 227 -18.95 34.91 7.94
N ASP A 228 -20.08 34.27 7.62
CA ASP A 228 -20.73 33.33 8.51
C ASP A 228 -20.46 31.90 8.04
N HIS A 229 -19.65 31.17 8.81
CA HIS A 229 -19.26 29.79 8.53
C HIS A 229 -20.44 28.80 8.59
N ASN A 230 -21.58 29.15 9.20
CA ASN A 230 -22.79 28.29 9.22
C ASN A 230 -23.66 28.44 7.97
N LEU A 231 -23.52 29.57 7.27
CA LEU A 231 -24.29 29.90 6.08
C LEU A 231 -23.42 29.93 4.82
N CYS A 232 -22.09 29.83 4.97
CA CYS A 232 -21.09 29.95 3.91
C CYS A 232 -21.35 31.17 3.02
N ARG A 233 -21.58 32.33 3.64
CA ARG A 233 -21.83 33.59 2.94
C ARG A 233 -21.51 34.79 3.82
N CYS A 234 -21.28 35.92 3.17
CA CYS A 234 -21.15 37.20 3.84
C CYS A 234 -22.50 37.70 4.34
N THR A 235 -22.60 37.96 5.64
CA THR A 235 -23.79 38.55 6.27
C THR A 235 -23.47 39.97 6.71
N ASN A 236 -24.44 40.87 6.59
CA ASN A 236 -24.24 42.27 6.94
C ASN A 236 -24.47 42.47 8.44
N VAL A 237 -23.46 42.96 9.15
CA VAL A 237 -23.54 43.20 10.61
C VAL A 237 -24.51 44.33 10.99
N ASN A 238 -24.99 45.14 10.02
CA ASN A 238 -25.86 46.30 10.29
C ASN A 238 -27.38 46.01 10.26
N PHE A 239 -27.83 44.78 9.99
CA PHE A 239 -29.27 44.48 9.92
C PHE A 239 -29.90 44.00 11.23
N ALA A 240 -29.13 43.52 12.21
CA ALA A 240 -29.67 43.16 13.52
C ALA A 240 -30.03 44.39 14.39
N ALA A 241 -29.43 45.56 14.13
CA ALA A 241 -29.65 46.78 14.90
C ALA A 241 -30.81 47.65 14.36
N ARG A 242 -31.23 47.48 13.09
CA ARG A 242 -32.29 48.32 12.49
C ARG A 242 -33.71 47.85 12.80
N LEU A 243 -33.91 46.62 13.27
CA LEU A 243 -35.22 46.10 13.68
C LEU A 243 -35.61 46.46 15.12
N ARG A 244 -34.75 47.14 15.89
CA ARG A 244 -35.05 47.59 17.27
C ARG A 244 -35.42 49.08 17.38
N LEU A 245 -35.95 49.67 16.31
CA LEU A 245 -36.40 51.08 16.32
C LEU A 245 -37.81 51.29 15.76
N SER A 246 -38.54 50.24 15.39
CA SER A 246 -39.91 50.35 14.88
C SER A 246 -41.02 49.89 15.84
N GLU A 247 -40.69 49.49 17.08
CA GLU A 247 -41.69 49.11 18.10
C GLU A 247 -41.47 49.83 19.44
N LEU A 248 -41.58 51.15 19.44
CA LEU A 248 -41.94 51.88 20.67
C LEU A 248 -43.18 52.74 20.37
N PRO A 249 -44.35 52.43 20.96
CA PRO A 249 -45.52 53.30 20.88
C PRO A 249 -45.30 54.58 21.69
N SER A 250 -45.64 55.70 21.08
CA SER A 250 -45.66 57.04 21.65
C SER A 250 -46.70 57.15 22.77
N PHE A 251 -46.27 57.31 24.02
CA PHE A 251 -47.13 57.89 25.06
C PHE A 251 -46.37 58.82 26.00
N ALA A 252 -46.75 60.10 25.89
CA ALA A 252 -46.97 61.09 26.95
C ALA A 252 -45.86 61.39 27.98
N THR A 253 -45.25 62.56 27.78
CA THR A 253 -45.10 63.68 28.73
C THR A 253 -45.17 63.37 30.23
N GLY A 254 -44.06 63.64 30.93
CA GLY A 254 -44.01 63.80 32.37
C GLY A 254 -42.65 64.33 32.79
N LEU A 255 -42.47 65.65 32.72
CA LEU A 255 -41.36 66.36 33.34
C LEU A 255 -41.36 66.06 34.85
N ASP A 256 -40.25 65.53 35.39
CA ASP A 256 -39.66 66.23 36.52
C ASP A 256 -38.13 66.13 36.55
N ARG A 257 -37.58 67.26 36.97
CA ARG A 257 -36.18 67.70 37.10
C ARG A 257 -35.58 66.98 38.33
N ARG A 258 -34.33 66.51 38.39
CA ARG A 258 -33.02 67.21 38.46
C ARG A 258 -31.99 66.20 39.08
N PRO A 259 -30.68 66.52 39.26
CA PRO A 259 -29.61 65.68 38.72
C PRO A 259 -28.57 65.14 39.73
N ALA A 260 -27.83 64.13 39.26
CA ALA A 260 -26.38 63.84 39.41
C ALA A 260 -25.68 63.76 40.78
N THR A 261 -24.62 62.94 40.76
CA THR A 261 -23.51 62.74 41.73
C THR A 261 -23.78 61.65 42.78
N ARG A 262 -22.86 60.76 43.18
CA ARG A 262 -21.41 60.59 42.98
C ARG A 262 -21.11 59.12 43.41
N VAL A 263 -20.26 58.37 42.71
CA VAL A 263 -19.68 57.12 43.26
C VAL A 263 -18.19 57.34 43.46
N PRO A 264 -17.63 57.12 44.66
CA PRO A 264 -16.20 57.25 44.88
C PRO A 264 -15.47 55.98 44.43
N ILE A 265 -14.26 56.22 43.91
CA ILE A 265 -13.22 55.24 43.63
C ILE A 265 -12.62 54.82 44.96
N THR A 266 -12.49 53.51 45.21
CA THR A 266 -11.61 52.99 46.27
C THR A 266 -10.50 52.14 45.64
N PHE A 267 -9.27 52.63 45.78
CA PHE A 267 -8.01 51.91 45.58
C PHE A 267 -7.64 51.15 46.87
N GLY A 268 -6.89 50.06 46.70
CA GLY A 268 -6.12 49.38 47.76
C GLY A 268 -6.38 47.88 47.73
N GLY A 269 -5.37 47.01 47.75
CA GLY A 269 -3.92 47.14 47.87
C GLY A 269 -3.32 45.74 47.81
#